data_AF-A1TMM5-F1
#
_entry.id   AF-A1TMM5-F1
#
_cell.length_a   1.000
_cell.length_b   1.000
_cell.length_c   1.000
_cell.angle_alpha   90.00
_cell.angle_beta   90.00
_cell.angle_gamma   90.00
#
_symmetry.space_group_name_H-M   'P 1'
#
loop_
_entity.id
_entity.type
_entity.pdbx_description
1 polymer ?
#
loop_
_entity_poly.entity_id
_entity_poly.type
_entity_poly.pdbx_seq_one_letter_code
_entity_poly.pdbx_strand_id
1 'polypeptide(L)'
;MAKEKTVPVTILKSLDDGQAPTFKLPIMLQRLDGKKAKLTLTCNAMQKTEWAELRDERQRAVFEALKASQAAQAAQADTQTDAAEEGSVDAEAPSYLDTAIANIATHGMVASHREGAALDAALIMRFATGWSVTNPLNVESLTLLEEKFGGSLSAILADYDRAILQGRLGNSD
;
A
#
# COMPACT_ATOMS: atom_id res chain seq x y z
N MET A 1 29.64 44.41 -13.06
CA MET A 1 29.10 43.04 -13.17
C MET A 1 28.99 42.47 -11.76
N ALA A 2 27.88 42.72 -11.07
CA ALA A 2 27.73 42.39 -9.65
C ALA A 2 27.34 40.92 -9.48
N LYS A 3 28.03 40.22 -8.58
CA LYS A 3 27.79 38.83 -8.19
C LYS A 3 26.37 38.68 -7.66
N GLU A 4 25.58 37.82 -8.28
CA GLU A 4 24.26 37.42 -7.79
C GLU A 4 24.44 36.74 -6.43
N LYS A 5 23.92 37.39 -5.39
CA LYS A 5 23.88 36.82 -4.04
C LYS A 5 22.76 35.79 -4.00
N THR A 6 23.14 34.54 -3.81
CA THR A 6 22.28 33.40 -3.50
C THR A 6 21.22 33.81 -2.48
N VAL A 7 19.95 33.79 -2.91
CA VAL A 7 18.82 34.09 -2.04
C VAL A 7 18.75 32.98 -0.99
N PRO A 8 18.85 33.30 0.32
CA PRO A 8 18.70 32.29 1.35
C PRO A 8 17.30 31.69 1.26
N VAL A 9 17.22 30.36 1.30
CA VAL A 9 15.97 29.58 1.41
C VAL A 9 15.28 30.03 2.68
N THR A 10 14.48 31.08 2.53
CA THR A 10 13.66 31.62 3.59
C THR A 10 12.55 30.61 3.71
N ILE A 11 12.66 29.76 4.74
CA ILE A 11 11.60 28.88 5.22
C ILE A 11 10.33 29.72 5.17
N LEU A 12 9.38 29.33 4.30
CA LEU A 12 8.05 29.93 4.31
C LEU A 12 7.58 29.83 5.76
N LYS A 13 7.40 30.99 6.42
CA LYS A 13 6.77 31.04 7.73
C LYS A 13 5.47 30.26 7.58
N SER A 14 5.41 29.13 8.26
CA SER A 14 4.28 28.22 8.21
C SER A 14 3.02 28.99 8.56
N LEU A 15 1.93 28.75 7.82
CA LEU A 15 0.62 29.36 8.09
C LEU A 15 -0.01 28.86 9.39
N ASP A 16 0.58 27.85 10.03
CA ASP A 16 0.30 27.34 11.38
C ASP A 16 1.64 26.89 12.02
N ASP A 17 1.71 26.81 13.35
CA ASP A 17 2.92 26.70 14.22
C ASP A 17 3.87 25.49 14.03
N GLY A 18 4.22 25.12 12.79
CA GLY A 18 5.14 24.01 12.47
C GLY A 18 4.53 22.63 12.71
N GLN A 19 3.29 22.54 13.18
CA GLN A 19 2.55 21.30 13.32
C GLN A 19 1.85 20.95 12.00
N ALA A 20 2.06 19.72 11.52
CA ALA A 20 1.33 19.17 10.39
C ALA A 20 -0.19 19.31 10.64
N PRO A 21 -0.94 20.02 9.77
CA PRO A 21 -2.35 20.24 10.02
C PRO A 21 -3.11 18.91 9.99
N THR A 22 -4.03 18.74 10.93
CA THR A 22 -4.94 17.59 10.93
C THR A 22 -6.13 17.89 10.06
N PHE A 23 -6.62 16.88 9.33
CA PHE A 23 -7.80 17.02 8.49
C PHE A 23 -8.69 15.78 8.56
N LYS A 24 -9.95 15.96 8.17
CA LYS A 24 -10.93 14.86 8.08
C LYS A 24 -10.98 14.34 6.65
N LEU A 25 -10.75 13.06 6.48
CA LEU A 25 -10.80 12.34 5.21
C LEU A 25 -12.07 11.48 5.16
N PRO A 26 -13.14 11.94 4.49
CA PRO A 26 -14.31 11.10 4.26
C PRO A 26 -14.02 10.07 3.16
N ILE A 27 -14.29 8.81 3.45
CA ILE A 27 -14.12 7.66 2.55
C ILE A 27 -15.48 7.01 2.32
N MET A 28 -15.80 6.76 1.06
CA MET A 28 -17.01 6.05 0.65
C MET A 28 -16.68 4.59 0.39
N LEU A 29 -17.12 3.72 1.32
CA LEU A 29 -16.96 2.28 1.21
C LEU A 29 -18.15 1.68 0.46
N GLN A 30 -17.88 0.85 -0.54
CA GLN A 30 -18.93 0.06 -1.19
C GLN A 30 -19.15 -1.24 -0.41
N ARG A 31 -20.38 -1.49 0.00
CA ARG A 31 -20.79 -2.77 0.56
C ARG A 31 -21.11 -3.74 -0.57
N LEU A 32 -20.94 -5.04 -0.32
CA LEU A 32 -21.36 -6.10 -1.25
C LEU A 32 -22.87 -6.02 -1.59
N ASP A 33 -23.67 -5.44 -0.69
CA ASP A 33 -25.10 -5.17 -0.89
C ASP A 33 -25.38 -4.00 -1.87
N GLY A 34 -24.36 -3.40 -2.48
CA GLY A 34 -24.47 -2.22 -3.36
C GLY A 34 -24.72 -0.89 -2.62
N LYS A 35 -24.87 -0.92 -1.29
CA LYS A 35 -25.03 0.28 -0.46
C LYS A 35 -23.68 0.94 -0.20
N LYS A 36 -23.62 2.27 -0.26
CA LYS A 36 -22.44 3.05 0.16
C LYS A 36 -22.46 3.28 1.67
N ALA A 37 -21.33 3.09 2.35
CA ALA A 37 -21.12 3.41 3.75
C ALA A 37 -20.05 4.51 3.88
N LYS A 38 -20.30 5.51 4.72
CA LYS A 38 -19.35 6.62 4.92
C LYS A 38 -18.49 6.34 6.15
N LEU A 39 -17.18 6.24 5.95
CA LEU A 39 -16.16 6.23 6.99
C LEU A 39 -15.46 7.59 7.00
N THR A 40 -15.20 8.18 8.16
CA THR A 40 -14.39 9.40 8.24
C THR A 40 -13.13 9.10 9.04
N LEU A 41 -11.96 9.29 8.43
CA LEU A 41 -10.68 9.24 9.13
C LEU A 41 -10.24 10.64 9.53
N THR A 42 -9.53 10.74 10.64
CA THR A 42 -8.75 11.92 11.01
C THR A 42 -7.31 11.61 10.68
N CYS A 43 -6.68 12.48 9.87
CA CYS A 43 -5.35 12.25 9.32
C CYS A 43 -4.43 13.44 9.59
N ASN A 44 -3.14 13.19 9.75
CA ASN A 44 -2.10 14.22 9.76
C ASN A 44 -1.66 14.53 8.33
N ALA A 45 -1.55 15.81 7.97
CA ALA A 45 -1.00 16.21 6.66
C ALA A 45 0.52 16.12 6.65
N MET A 46 1.04 15.03 6.08
CA MET A 46 2.48 14.84 5.90
C MET A 46 3.02 15.68 4.74
N GLN A 47 4.34 15.89 4.72
CA GLN A 47 4.98 16.51 3.56
C GLN A 47 4.92 15.58 2.35
N LYS A 48 4.86 16.14 1.13
CA LYS A 48 4.78 15.32 -0.10
C LYS A 48 5.99 14.38 -0.26
N THR A 49 7.17 14.83 0.14
CA THR A 49 8.42 14.03 0.10
C THR A 49 8.41 12.91 1.15
N GLU A 50 8.02 13.24 2.37
CA GLU A 50 7.87 12.27 3.47
C GLU A 50 6.84 11.18 3.13
N TRP A 51 5.74 11.57 2.48
CA TRP A 51 4.74 10.61 1.99
C TRP A 51 5.26 9.74 0.84
N ALA A 52 6.02 10.32 -0.10
CA ALA A 52 6.63 9.56 -1.19
C ALA A 52 7.61 8.50 -0.68
N GLU A 53 8.43 8.83 0.33
CA GLU A 53 9.35 7.88 0.96
C GLU A 53 8.62 6.66 1.54
N LEU A 54 7.51 6.90 2.27
CA LEU A 54 6.69 5.81 2.81
C LEU A 54 6.05 4.93 1.72
N ARG A 55 5.71 5.53 0.57
CA ARG A 55 5.18 4.79 -0.59
C ARG A 55 6.27 3.96 -1.26
N ASP A 56 7.48 4.51 -1.40
CA ASP A 56 8.63 3.81 -1.94
C ASP A 56 9.03 2.62 -1.05
N GLU A 57 9.02 2.79 0.28
CA GLU A 57 9.26 1.71 1.24
C GLU A 57 8.24 0.58 1.06
N ARG A 58 6.94 0.90 0.98
CA ARG A 58 5.89 -0.08 0.71
C ARG A 58 6.10 -0.77 -0.63
N GLN A 59 6.37 -0.03 -1.70
CA GLN A 59 6.59 -0.61 -3.03
C GLN A 59 7.80 -1.54 -3.05
N ARG A 60 8.89 -1.15 -2.38
CA ARG A 60 10.08 -1.98 -2.23
C ARG A 60 9.78 -3.25 -1.46
N ALA A 61 9.06 -3.17 -0.35
CA ALA A 61 8.67 -4.34 0.44
C ALA A 61 7.84 -5.35 -0.39
N VAL A 62 6.87 -4.85 -1.17
CA VAL A 62 6.07 -5.70 -2.07
C VAL A 62 6.93 -6.33 -3.17
N PHE A 63 7.85 -5.57 -3.77
CA PHE A 63 8.74 -6.06 -4.81
C PHE A 63 9.73 -7.10 -4.28
N GLU A 64 10.29 -6.89 -3.10
CA GLU A 64 11.18 -7.85 -2.43
C GLU A 64 10.43 -9.12 -2.05
N ALA A 65 9.20 -9.03 -1.53
CA ALA A 65 8.35 -10.18 -1.25
C ALA A 65 8.06 -11.00 -2.52
N LEU A 66 7.74 -10.34 -3.64
CA LEU A 66 7.54 -10.98 -4.93
C LEU A 66 8.83 -11.63 -5.47
N LYS A 67 9.98 -10.97 -5.32
CA LYS A 67 11.26 -11.52 -5.73
C LYS A 67 11.64 -12.73 -4.87
N ALA A 68 11.37 -12.68 -3.58
CA ALA A 68 11.63 -13.78 -2.64
C ALA A 68 10.73 -14.99 -2.93
N SER A 69 9.45 -14.78 -3.24
CA SER A 69 8.55 -15.87 -3.66
C SER A 69 9.03 -16.53 -4.96
N GLN A 70 9.47 -15.75 -5.94
CA GLN A 70 10.05 -16.27 -7.19
C GLN A 70 11.35 -17.05 -6.96
N ALA A 71 12.26 -16.55 -6.10
CA ALA A 71 13.51 -17.23 -5.78
C ALA A 71 13.30 -18.54 -5.00
N ALA A 72 12.36 -18.55 -4.04
CA ALA A 72 11.98 -19.75 -3.31
C ALA A 72 11.37 -20.81 -4.24
N GLN A 73 10.64 -20.41 -5.27
CA GLN A 73 10.09 -21.30 -6.29
C GLN A 73 11.17 -21.85 -7.22
N ALA A 74 12.16 -21.05 -7.63
CA ALA A 74 13.30 -21.55 -8.41
C ALA A 74 14.08 -22.62 -7.65
N ALA A 75 14.31 -22.43 -6.33
CA ALA A 75 14.95 -23.42 -5.48
C ALA A 75 14.11 -24.70 -5.27
N GLN A 76 12.78 -24.58 -5.22
CA GLN A 76 11.88 -25.74 -5.13
C GLN A 76 11.75 -26.50 -6.45
N ALA A 77 11.80 -25.79 -7.59
CA ALA A 77 11.84 -26.40 -8.91
C ALA A 77 13.14 -27.21 -9.11
N ASP A 78 14.29 -26.66 -8.70
CA ASP A 78 15.58 -27.37 -8.72
C ASP A 78 15.56 -28.66 -7.87
N THR A 79 14.86 -28.64 -6.73
CA THR A 79 14.73 -29.82 -5.85
C THR A 79 13.81 -30.89 -6.45
N GLN A 80 12.92 -30.53 -7.38
CA GLN A 80 12.01 -31.47 -8.04
C GLN A 80 12.59 -32.08 -9.33
N THR A 81 13.67 -31.50 -9.87
CA THR A 81 14.42 -32.02 -11.03
C THR A 81 15.45 -33.12 -10.71
N ASP A 82 15.83 -33.31 -9.45
CA ASP A 82 16.76 -34.39 -9.06
C ASP A 82 16.11 -35.80 -8.98
N ALA A 83 14.82 -35.93 -9.34
CA ALA A 83 14.09 -37.20 -9.36
C ALA A 83 13.68 -37.70 -10.76
N ALA A 84 14.07 -37.01 -11.84
CA ALA A 84 13.80 -37.45 -13.21
C ALA A 84 15.07 -37.38 -14.06
N GLU A 85 15.77 -38.51 -14.16
CA GLU A 85 16.88 -38.72 -15.09
C GLU A 85 16.45 -38.47 -16.56
N GLU A 86 17.36 -37.81 -17.27
CA GLU A 86 17.63 -37.88 -18.71
C GLU A 86 16.47 -37.70 -19.70
N GLY A 87 16.29 -36.46 -20.15
CA GLY A 87 15.53 -36.15 -21.36
C GLY A 87 15.65 -34.69 -21.74
N SER A 88 16.51 -34.38 -22.72
CA SER A 88 16.69 -33.05 -23.29
C SER A 88 15.37 -32.46 -23.80
N VAL A 89 14.91 -31.37 -23.20
CA VAL A 89 13.94 -30.47 -23.82
C VAL A 89 14.38 -29.03 -23.50
N ASP A 90 14.51 -28.21 -24.54
CA ASP A 90 14.83 -26.79 -24.47
C ASP A 90 13.97 -26.12 -23.38
N ALA A 91 14.63 -25.64 -22.32
CA ALA A 91 13.99 -25.03 -21.17
C ALA A 91 13.42 -23.65 -21.54
N GLU A 92 12.22 -23.64 -22.09
CA GLU A 92 11.43 -22.43 -22.25
C GLU A 92 11.02 -21.93 -20.86
N ALA A 93 11.35 -20.67 -20.55
CA ALA A 93 11.04 -20.08 -19.25
C ALA A 93 9.52 -20.17 -18.97
N PRO A 94 9.11 -20.52 -17.73
CA PRO A 94 7.70 -20.72 -17.41
C PRO A 94 6.90 -19.49 -17.79
N SER A 95 5.75 -19.71 -18.44
CA SER A 95 4.91 -18.59 -18.86
C SER A 95 4.43 -17.82 -17.63
N TYR A 96 4.02 -16.56 -17.83
CA TYR A 96 3.44 -15.74 -16.78
C TYR A 96 2.28 -16.44 -16.05
N LEU A 97 1.49 -17.24 -16.79
CA LEU A 97 0.36 -17.99 -16.24
C LEU A 97 0.81 -19.16 -15.36
N ASP A 98 1.85 -19.88 -15.77
CA ASP A 98 2.40 -21.00 -14.97
C ASP A 98 3.01 -20.48 -13.66
N THR A 99 3.69 -19.34 -13.76
CA THR A 99 4.24 -18.62 -12.59
C THR A 99 3.12 -18.11 -11.67
N ALA A 100 2.01 -17.62 -12.22
CA ALA A 100 0.87 -17.15 -11.43
C ALA A 100 0.14 -18.31 -10.73
N ILE A 101 -0.06 -19.45 -11.42
CA ILE A 101 -0.70 -20.65 -10.87
C ILE A 101 0.18 -21.26 -9.76
N ALA A 102 1.49 -21.35 -9.97
CA ALA A 102 2.44 -21.84 -8.96
C ALA A 102 2.49 -20.93 -7.72
N ASN A 103 2.50 -19.60 -7.89
CA ASN A 103 2.43 -18.66 -6.77
C ASN A 103 1.19 -18.86 -5.91
N ILE A 104 0.04 -19.08 -6.53
CA ILE A 104 -1.23 -19.35 -5.85
C ILE A 104 -1.18 -20.69 -5.13
N ALA A 105 -0.60 -21.72 -5.75
CA ALA A 105 -0.47 -23.05 -5.16
C ALA A 105 0.47 -23.08 -3.93
N THR A 106 1.58 -22.33 -3.98
CA THR A 106 2.63 -22.34 -2.95
C THR A 106 2.31 -21.44 -1.75
N HIS A 107 1.78 -20.23 -1.99
CA HIS A 107 1.50 -19.27 -0.92
C HIS A 107 0.02 -19.25 -0.52
N GLY A 108 -0.88 -19.69 -1.40
CA GLY A 108 -2.33 -19.61 -1.19
C GLY A 108 -2.82 -18.17 -1.33
N MET A 109 -3.92 -17.98 -2.08
CA MET A 109 -4.55 -16.65 -2.26
C MET A 109 -4.83 -15.93 -0.93
N VAL A 110 -5.13 -16.69 0.13
CA VAL A 110 -5.43 -16.16 1.47
C VAL A 110 -4.19 -15.51 2.10
N ALA A 111 -3.00 -16.11 1.99
CA ALA A 111 -1.80 -15.53 2.60
C ALA A 111 -1.39 -14.24 1.89
N SER A 112 -1.43 -14.24 0.55
CA SER A 112 -1.12 -13.04 -0.25
C SER A 112 -2.08 -11.88 0.03
N HIS A 113 -3.37 -12.16 0.19
CA HIS A 113 -4.34 -11.12 0.57
C HIS A 113 -4.09 -10.57 1.98
N ARG A 114 -3.78 -11.44 2.95
CA ARG A 114 -3.50 -11.02 4.33
C ARG A 114 -2.23 -10.19 4.44
N GLU A 115 -1.18 -10.58 3.74
CA GLU A 115 0.09 -9.85 3.72
C GLU A 115 -0.09 -8.46 3.08
N GLY A 116 -0.76 -8.39 1.93
CA GLY A 116 -1.09 -7.13 1.27
C GLY A 116 -1.93 -6.20 2.16
N ALA A 117 -2.98 -6.74 2.79
CA ALA A 117 -3.82 -5.99 3.71
C ALA A 117 -3.06 -5.49 4.94
N ALA A 118 -2.15 -6.31 5.49
CA ALA A 118 -1.33 -5.91 6.63
C ALA A 118 -0.35 -4.78 6.28
N LEU A 119 0.27 -4.82 5.10
CA LEU A 119 1.16 -3.74 4.61
C LEU A 119 0.38 -2.44 4.41
N ASP A 120 -0.82 -2.50 3.82
CA ASP A 120 -1.66 -1.32 3.61
C ASP A 120 -2.18 -0.75 4.92
N ALA A 121 -2.63 -1.61 5.84
CA ALA A 121 -3.06 -1.19 7.17
C ALA A 121 -1.91 -0.54 7.95
N ALA A 122 -0.70 -1.11 7.90
CA ALA A 122 0.49 -0.53 8.53
C ALA A 122 0.84 0.85 7.93
N LEU A 123 0.70 1.02 6.62
CA LEU A 123 0.91 2.32 5.97
C LEU A 123 -0.14 3.34 6.39
N ILE A 124 -1.42 2.96 6.49
CA ILE A 124 -2.50 3.84 6.97
C ILE A 124 -2.24 4.33 8.39
N MET A 125 -1.72 3.47 9.27
CA MET A 125 -1.34 3.84 10.63
C MET A 125 -0.23 4.91 10.71
N ARG A 126 0.48 5.20 9.61
CA ARG A 126 1.48 6.27 9.56
C ARG A 126 0.87 7.67 9.53
N PHE A 127 -0.36 7.81 9.01
CA PHE A 127 -1.00 9.12 8.87
C PHE A 127 -2.36 9.23 9.57
N ALA A 128 -3.06 8.11 9.78
CA ALA A 128 -4.36 8.11 10.43
C ALA A 128 -4.21 8.14 11.96
N THR A 129 -4.86 9.13 12.60
CA THR A 129 -4.82 9.34 14.06
C THR A 129 -6.15 9.06 14.74
N GLY A 130 -7.22 8.91 13.97
CA GLY A 130 -8.54 8.54 14.47
C GLY A 130 -9.51 8.22 13.34
N TRP A 131 -10.69 7.74 13.69
CA TRP A 131 -11.74 7.43 12.74
C TRP A 131 -13.13 7.45 13.40
N SER A 132 -14.19 7.47 12.60
CA SER A 132 -15.56 7.67 13.05
C SER A 132 -16.28 6.41 13.55
N VAL A 133 -15.57 5.32 13.77
CA VAL A 133 -16.16 4.05 14.25
C VAL A 133 -15.73 3.76 15.69
N THR A 134 -16.48 2.91 16.37
CA THR A 134 -16.28 2.58 17.80
C THR A 134 -15.05 1.72 18.06
N ASN A 135 -14.65 0.89 17.10
CA ASN A 135 -13.48 0.04 17.23
C ASN A 135 -12.20 0.90 17.31
N PRO A 136 -11.16 0.43 18.02
CA PRO A 136 -9.88 1.14 18.02
C PRO A 136 -9.25 1.15 16.61
N LEU A 137 -8.66 2.29 16.23
CA LEU A 137 -7.89 2.40 15.00
C LEU A 137 -6.54 1.69 15.20
N ASN A 138 -6.41 0.49 14.64
CA ASN A 138 -5.20 -0.31 14.65
C ASN A 138 -5.15 -1.22 13.41
N VAL A 139 -4.02 -1.91 13.21
CA VAL A 139 -3.82 -2.81 12.06
C VAL A 139 -4.90 -3.88 11.98
N GLU A 140 -5.26 -4.49 13.10
CA GLU A 140 -6.28 -5.56 13.14
C GLU A 140 -7.66 -5.08 12.68
N SER A 141 -8.12 -3.94 13.21
CA SER A 141 -9.41 -3.36 12.84
C SER A 141 -9.44 -2.88 11.38
N LEU A 142 -8.29 -2.44 10.83
CA LEU A 142 -8.16 -2.08 9.41
C LEU A 142 -8.16 -3.31 8.51
N THR A 143 -7.46 -4.38 8.88
CA THR A 143 -7.52 -5.65 8.14
C THR A 143 -8.94 -6.21 8.16
N LEU A 144 -9.64 -6.15 9.30
CA LEU A 144 -11.06 -6.55 9.39
C LEU A 144 -11.97 -5.68 8.53
N LEU A 145 -11.65 -4.39 8.37
CA LEU A 145 -12.37 -3.50 7.45
C LEU A 145 -12.22 -4.01 6.01
N GLU A 146 -11.00 -4.36 5.59
CA GLU A 146 -10.71 -4.89 4.26
C GLU A 146 -11.43 -6.22 4.00
N GLU A 147 -11.45 -7.11 4.97
CA GLU A 147 -12.16 -8.39 4.86
C GLU A 147 -13.68 -8.21 4.70
N LYS A 148 -14.27 -7.18 5.34
CA LYS A 148 -15.71 -6.90 5.28
C LYS A 148 -16.12 -6.01 4.11
N PHE A 149 -15.22 -5.13 3.69
CA PHE A 149 -15.43 -4.14 2.64
C PHE A 149 -14.20 -4.14 1.73
N GLY A 150 -14.10 -5.12 0.84
CA GLY A 150 -12.96 -5.27 -0.06
C GLY A 150 -12.66 -3.98 -0.85
N GLY A 151 -11.38 -3.62 -0.92
CA GLY A 151 -10.89 -2.38 -1.51
C GLY A 151 -10.92 -1.16 -0.58
N SER A 152 -11.33 -1.32 0.67
CA SER A 152 -11.39 -0.23 1.65
C SER A 152 -10.03 0.43 1.91
N LEU A 153 -8.97 -0.34 2.09
CA LEU A 153 -7.64 0.20 2.37
C LEU A 153 -7.08 0.91 1.14
N SER A 154 -7.31 0.36 -0.04
CA SER A 154 -6.94 0.99 -1.30
C SER A 154 -7.66 2.34 -1.49
N ALA A 155 -8.95 2.41 -1.17
CA ALA A 155 -9.72 3.65 -1.23
C ALA A 155 -9.20 4.71 -0.25
N ILE A 156 -8.87 4.31 0.99
CA ILE A 156 -8.26 5.20 1.99
C ILE A 156 -6.93 5.77 1.45
N LEU A 157 -6.04 4.91 0.94
CA LEU A 157 -4.75 5.32 0.41
C LEU A 157 -4.89 6.26 -0.79
N ALA A 158 -5.80 5.95 -1.72
CA ALA A 158 -6.03 6.78 -2.91
C ALA A 158 -6.59 8.17 -2.58
N ASP A 159 -7.51 8.27 -1.62
CA ASP A 159 -8.05 9.56 -1.20
C ASP A 159 -7.05 10.36 -0.37
N TYR A 160 -6.21 9.70 0.43
CA TYR A 160 -5.09 10.35 1.09
C TYR A 160 -4.02 10.84 0.09
N ASP A 161 -3.69 10.06 -0.93
CA ASP A 161 -2.81 10.45 -2.04
C ASP A 161 -3.32 11.75 -2.71
N ARG A 162 -4.62 11.81 -3.02
CA ARG A 162 -5.24 13.01 -3.59
C ARG A 162 -5.17 14.21 -2.65
N ALA A 163 -5.39 13.99 -1.34
CA ALA A 163 -5.30 15.04 -0.34
C ALA A 163 -3.88 15.62 -0.27
N ILE A 164 -2.86 14.77 -0.15
CA ILE A 164 -1.46 15.20 0.02
C ILE A 164 -0.86 15.73 -1.29
N LEU A 165 -1.05 15.04 -2.41
CA LEU A 165 -0.38 15.39 -3.66
C LEU A 165 -1.10 16.49 -4.43
N GLN A 166 -2.44 16.52 -4.36
CA GLN A 166 -3.28 17.41 -5.17
C GLN A 166 -4.01 18.47 -4.34
N GLY A 167 -3.94 18.43 -3.00
CA GLY A 167 -4.66 19.36 -2.12
C GLY A 167 -6.18 19.18 -2.17
N ARG A 168 -6.68 18.00 -2.58
CA ARG A 168 -8.11 17.72 -2.75
C ARG A 168 -8.63 16.80 -1.67
N LEU A 169 -9.57 17.29 -0.87
CA LEU A 169 -10.25 16.52 0.18
C LEU A 169 -11.66 16.13 -0.30
N GLY A 170 -11.93 14.82 -0.38
CA GLY A 170 -13.30 14.28 -0.44
C GLY A 170 -14.05 14.39 -1.77
N ASN A 171 -13.40 14.12 -2.91
CA ASN A 171 -14.04 14.17 -4.24
C ASN A 171 -14.14 12.79 -4.93
N SER A 172 -14.27 11.72 -4.17
CA SER A 172 -14.55 10.36 -4.65
C SER A 172 -16.07 10.14 -4.74
N ASP A 173 -16.74 10.92 -5.58
CA ASP A 173 -18.16 10.70 -5.95
C ASP A 173 -18.28 9.77 -7.16
#